data_AF-A0A1X9T0Z0-F1
#
_entry.id   AF-A0A1X9T0Z0-F1
#
_cell.length_a   1.000
_cell.length_b   1.000
_cell.length_c   1.000
_cell.angle_alpha   90.00
_cell.angle_beta   90.00
_cell.angle_gamma   90.00
#
_symmetry.space_group_name_H-M   'P 1'
#
loop_
_entity.id
_entity.type
_entity.pdbx_description
1 polymer ?
#
loop_
_entity_poly.entity_id
_entity_poly.type
_entity_poly.pdbx_seq_one_letter_code
_entity_poly.pdbx_strand_id
1 'polypeptide(L)'
;MFKIIANDKNIIPYRKELNLITGGALESIFLAQLLYWYEVNDGNEFLKFREPCDHPLYRQGNSLVEELGFSIKIINRIIKVFKNKGFLSTRTTLNRTTYYKVNIELINELLNEIYASDEVSNKG
;
A
#
# COMPACT_ATOMS: atom_id res chain seq x y z
N MET A 1 -27.94 2.82 6.12
CA MET A 1 -26.68 2.50 5.41
C MET A 1 -25.48 2.42 6.36
N PHE A 2 -25.20 3.42 7.20
CA PHE A 2 -24.07 3.38 8.15
C PHE A 2 -24.12 2.23 9.19
N LYS A 3 -25.33 1.72 9.51
CA LYS A 3 -25.54 0.61 10.46
C LYS A 3 -24.81 -0.68 10.08
N ILE A 4 -24.52 -0.90 8.79
CA ILE A 4 -23.76 -2.07 8.31
C ILE A 4 -22.31 -2.00 8.79
N ILE A 5 -21.68 -0.84 8.62
CA ILE A 5 -20.31 -0.57 9.09
C ILE A 5 -20.27 -0.51 10.62
N ALA A 6 -21.27 0.12 11.25
CA ALA A 6 -21.32 0.27 12.71
C ALA A 6 -21.61 -1.04 13.47
N ASN A 7 -22.15 -2.07 12.81
CA ASN A 7 -22.37 -3.38 13.42
C ASN A 7 -21.12 -4.28 13.39
N ASP A 8 -20.08 -3.83 12.70
CA ASP A 8 -18.80 -4.55 12.59
C ASP A 8 -17.87 -4.21 13.77
N LYS A 9 -18.36 -4.48 14.99
CA LYS A 9 -17.76 -3.98 16.24
C LYS A 9 -16.34 -4.48 16.53
N ASN A 10 -15.91 -5.52 15.82
CA ASN A 10 -14.62 -6.18 16.04
C ASN A 10 -13.66 -6.02 14.85
N ILE A 11 -14.08 -5.36 13.77
CA ILE A 11 -13.24 -5.22 12.56
C ILE A 11 -12.64 -3.82 12.52
N ILE A 12 -11.32 -3.76 12.71
CA ILE A 12 -10.51 -2.68 12.19
C ILE A 12 -10.23 -3.05 10.73
N PRO A 13 -10.69 -2.28 9.73
CA PRO A 13 -10.62 -2.65 8.32
C PRO A 13 -9.19 -2.63 7.73
N TYR A 14 -8.16 -2.55 8.58
CA TYR A 14 -6.76 -2.67 8.23
C TYR A 14 -5.96 -3.27 9.42
N ARG A 15 -4.77 -3.79 9.15
CA ARG A 15 -3.85 -4.33 10.17
C ARG A 15 -3.12 -3.19 10.87
N LYS A 16 -3.48 -2.88 12.12
CA LYS A 16 -2.90 -1.76 12.88
C LYS A 16 -1.41 -1.94 13.17
N GLU A 17 -0.96 -3.19 13.26
CA GLU A 17 0.41 -3.61 13.54
C GLU A 17 1.38 -3.09 12.46
N LEU A 18 0.90 -2.95 11.22
CA LEU A 18 1.68 -2.38 10.12
C LEU A 18 2.12 -0.93 10.39
N ASN A 19 1.41 -0.19 11.26
CA ASN A 19 1.80 1.17 11.61
C ASN A 19 3.22 1.25 12.22
N LEU A 20 3.69 0.16 12.86
CA LEU A 20 5.04 0.06 13.42
C LEU A 20 6.12 0.26 12.35
N ILE A 21 5.87 -0.22 11.12
CA ILE A 21 6.86 -0.17 10.03
C ILE A 21 6.53 0.91 9.01
N THR A 22 5.24 1.20 8.78
CA THR A 22 4.78 2.16 7.77
C THR A 22 4.72 3.60 8.29
N GLY A 23 4.48 3.80 9.59
CA GLY A 23 4.40 5.11 10.24
C GLY A 23 2.99 5.71 10.36
N GLY A 24 1.94 5.03 9.90
CA GLY A 24 0.57 5.53 10.02
C GLY A 24 -0.48 4.67 9.31
N ALA A 25 -1.76 4.91 9.62
CA ALA A 25 -2.86 4.12 9.07
C ALA A 25 -2.99 4.23 7.54
N LEU A 26 -2.83 5.44 6.99
CA LEU A 26 -2.92 5.66 5.54
C LEU A 26 -1.78 4.95 4.81
N GLU A 27 -0.58 4.98 5.37
CA GLU A 27 0.58 4.26 4.88
C GLU A 27 0.37 2.75 4.95
N SER A 28 -0.18 2.23 6.06
CA SER A 28 -0.51 0.81 6.22
C SER A 28 -1.52 0.31 5.18
N ILE A 29 -2.58 1.09 4.94
CA ILE A 29 -3.56 0.80 3.88
C ILE A 29 -2.89 0.83 2.50
N PHE A 30 -2.05 1.83 2.25
CA PHE A 30 -1.30 1.93 1.00
C PHE A 30 -0.35 0.74 0.79
N LEU A 31 0.34 0.29 1.84
CA LEU A 31 1.20 -0.90 1.80
C LEU A 31 0.40 -2.15 1.46
N ALA A 32 -0.77 -2.37 2.10
CA ALA A 32 -1.64 -3.49 1.79
C ALA A 32 -2.03 -3.49 0.30
N GLN A 33 -2.31 -2.32 -0.27
CA GLN A 33 -2.65 -2.21 -1.68
C GLN A 33 -1.45 -2.46 -2.61
N LEU A 34 -0.24 -2.02 -2.25
CA LEU A 34 0.96 -2.36 -3.00
C LEU A 34 1.22 -3.88 -3.00
N LEU A 35 1.01 -4.55 -1.87
CA LEU A 35 1.16 -6.00 -1.75
C LEU A 35 0.12 -6.75 -2.57
N TYR A 36 -1.13 -6.26 -2.61
CA TYR A 36 -2.15 -6.79 -3.53
C TYR A 36 -1.69 -6.72 -4.99
N TRP A 37 -1.19 -5.57 -5.45
CA TRP A 37 -0.72 -5.43 -6.83
C TRP A 37 0.57 -6.20 -7.13
N TYR A 38 1.45 -6.34 -6.15
CA TYR A 38 2.62 -7.21 -6.25
C TYR A 38 2.18 -8.65 -6.52
N GLU A 39 1.19 -9.15 -5.78
CA GLU A 39 0.67 -10.51 -5.95
C GLU A 39 -0.10 -10.70 -7.26
N VAL A 40 -1.00 -9.77 -7.61
CA VAL A 40 -1.77 -9.81 -8.87
C VAL A 40 -0.86 -9.80 -10.10
N ASN A 41 0.37 -9.31 -9.95
CA ASN A 41 1.34 -9.18 -11.03
C ASN A 41 2.51 -10.19 -10.89
N ASP A 42 2.27 -11.31 -10.20
CA ASP A 42 3.19 -12.44 -10.04
C ASP A 42 4.58 -12.02 -9.52
N GLY A 43 4.58 -11.09 -8.57
CA GLY A 43 5.79 -10.56 -7.94
C GLY A 43 6.61 -9.58 -8.80
N ASN A 44 6.09 -9.18 -9.97
CA ASN A 44 6.76 -8.24 -10.87
C ASN A 44 6.36 -6.78 -10.60
N GLU A 45 7.07 -5.83 -11.21
CA GLU A 45 6.67 -4.42 -11.15
C GLU A 45 5.34 -4.18 -11.88
N PHE A 46 4.47 -3.35 -11.31
CA PHE A 46 3.14 -3.10 -11.85
C PHE A 46 2.93 -1.63 -12.21
N LEU A 47 2.07 -1.40 -13.22
CA LEU A 47 1.72 -0.08 -13.71
C LEU A 47 0.56 0.48 -12.90
N LYS A 48 0.71 1.70 -12.38
CA LYS A 48 -0.40 2.46 -11.78
C LYS A 48 -0.34 3.95 -12.08
N PHE A 49 -1.52 4.53 -12.31
CA PHE A 49 -1.68 5.99 -12.33
C PHE A 49 -1.83 6.50 -10.90
N ARG A 50 -1.29 7.68 -10.60
CA ARG A 50 -1.47 8.25 -9.25
C ARG A 50 -2.85 8.86 -9.09
N GLU A 51 -3.31 9.60 -10.10
CA GLU A 51 -4.61 10.26 -10.17
C GLU A 51 -5.22 10.10 -11.58
N PRO A 52 -6.53 10.39 -11.74
CA PRO A 52 -7.14 10.46 -13.07
C PRO A 52 -6.37 11.38 -14.02
N CYS A 53 -6.20 10.96 -15.27
CA CYS A 53 -5.46 11.73 -16.27
C CYS A 53 -5.87 11.39 -17.70
N ASP A 54 -5.51 12.24 -18.66
CA ASP A 54 -5.84 12.06 -20.08
C ASP A 54 -4.93 11.05 -20.82
N HIS A 55 -4.24 10.17 -20.09
CA HIS A 55 -3.32 9.23 -20.71
C HIS A 55 -4.08 8.13 -21.51
N PRO A 56 -3.65 7.72 -22.72
CA PRO A 56 -4.41 6.76 -23.54
C PRO A 56 -4.69 5.40 -22.89
N LEU A 57 -3.78 4.94 -22.03
CA LEU A 57 -3.91 3.70 -21.26
C LEU A 57 -4.74 3.85 -19.97
N TYR A 58 -5.10 5.07 -19.58
CA TYR A 58 -5.89 5.29 -18.38
C TYR A 58 -7.36 4.88 -18.60
N ARG A 59 -7.94 4.26 -17.58
CA ARG A 59 -9.37 3.97 -17.44
C ARG A 59 -9.81 4.35 -16.04
N GLN A 60 -11.09 4.72 -15.89
CA GLN A 60 -11.67 5.03 -14.59
C GLN A 60 -11.42 3.89 -13.60
N GLY A 61 -11.02 4.23 -12.37
CA GLY A 61 -10.63 3.28 -11.32
C GLY A 61 -9.20 2.76 -11.42
N ASN A 62 -8.42 3.12 -12.44
CA ASN A 62 -7.02 2.68 -12.55
C ASN A 62 -6.05 3.50 -11.69
N SER A 63 -6.47 4.67 -11.19
CA SER A 63 -5.60 5.50 -10.38
C SER A 63 -5.64 5.13 -8.90
N LEU A 64 -4.52 5.32 -8.19
CA LEU A 64 -4.43 5.09 -6.75
C LEU A 64 -5.34 6.04 -5.95
N VAL A 65 -5.58 7.27 -6.44
CA VAL A 65 -6.56 8.20 -5.87
C VAL A 65 -7.98 7.62 -5.90
N GLU A 66 -8.39 7.05 -7.03
CA GLU A 66 -9.73 6.45 -7.15
C GLU A 66 -9.85 5.16 -6.35
N GLU A 67 -8.80 4.34 -6.36
CA GLU A 67 -8.76 3.03 -5.71
C GLU A 67 -8.77 3.14 -4.17
N LEU A 68 -8.02 4.10 -3.62
CA LEU A 68 -7.88 4.27 -2.17
C LEU A 68 -8.74 5.40 -1.58
N GLY A 69 -9.30 6.27 -2.42
CA GLY A 69 -10.01 7.46 -1.98
C GLY A 69 -9.13 8.52 -1.31
N PHE A 70 -7.80 8.44 -1.46
CA PHE A 70 -6.87 9.41 -0.88
C PHE A 70 -6.64 10.57 -1.85
N SER A 71 -6.37 11.77 -1.32
CA SER A 71 -5.93 12.88 -2.17
C SER A 71 -4.56 12.61 -2.81
N ILE A 72 -4.31 13.20 -3.98
CA ILE A 72 -3.00 13.08 -4.65
C ILE A 72 -1.83 13.57 -3.78
N LYS A 73 -2.07 14.57 -2.92
CA LYS A 73 -1.06 15.06 -1.95
C LYS A 73 -0.67 13.96 -0.96
N ILE A 74 -1.64 13.20 -0.46
CA ILE A 74 -1.40 12.06 0.44
C ILE A 74 -0.64 10.96 -0.29
N ILE A 75 -1.08 10.58 -1.50
CA ILE A 75 -0.41 9.55 -2.31
C ILE A 75 1.06 9.90 -2.56
N ASN A 76 1.34 11.13 -3.01
CA ASN A 76 2.71 11.58 -3.26
C ASN A 76 3.58 11.59 -1.99
N ARG A 77 3.00 12.00 -0.85
CA ARG A 77 3.69 11.96 0.45
C ARG A 77 4.04 10.52 0.84
N ILE A 78 3.09 9.58 0.77
CA ILE A 78 3.31 8.18 1.14
C ILE A 78 4.36 7.54 0.23
N ILE A 79 4.28 7.77 -1.10
CA ILE A 79 5.30 7.27 -2.05
C ILE A 79 6.69 7.78 -1.66
N LYS A 80 6.83 9.06 -1.30
CA LYS A 80 8.12 9.61 -0.84
C LYS A 80 8.62 8.92 0.43
N VAL A 81 7.74 8.71 1.41
CA VAL A 81 8.08 7.99 2.65
C VAL A 81 8.52 6.55 2.34
N PHE A 82 7.81 5.84 1.47
CA PHE A 82 8.10 4.44 1.15
C PHE A 82 9.38 4.28 0.33
N LYS A 83 9.68 5.23 -0.56
CA LYS A 83 10.98 5.29 -1.24
C LYS A 83 12.11 5.51 -0.25
N ASN A 84 11.95 6.43 0.70
CA ASN A 84 12.96 6.70 1.73
C ASN A 84 13.18 5.51 2.67
N LYS A 85 12.12 4.74 2.96
CA LYS A 85 12.18 3.50 3.76
C LYS A 85 12.69 2.29 2.95
N GLY A 86 12.88 2.42 1.63
CA GLY A 86 13.29 1.30 0.77
C GLY A 86 12.19 0.28 0.45
N PHE A 87 10.93 0.55 0.83
CA PHE A 87 9.80 -0.38 0.59
C PHE A 87 9.39 -0.44 -0.89
N LEU A 88 9.64 0.64 -1.62
CA LEU A 88 9.16 0.84 -2.98
C LEU A 88 10.20 1.59 -3.80
N SER A 89 10.38 1.17 -5.05
CA SER A 89 11.03 1.98 -6.09
C SER A 89 10.05 2.26 -7.22
N THR A 90 10.29 3.33 -7.97
CA THR A 90 9.41 3.77 -9.05
C THR A 90 10.22 4.05 -10.31
N ARG A 91 9.76 3.55 -11.45
CA ARG A 91 10.35 3.83 -12.77
C ARG A 91 9.30 4.48 -13.65
N THR A 92 9.59 5.65 -14.19
CA THR A 92 8.67 6.36 -15.09
C THR A 92 9.20 6.28 -16.51
N THR A 93 8.35 5.86 -17.45
CA THR A 93 8.72 5.77 -18.88
C THR A 93 8.60 7.12 -19.57
N LEU A 94 9.12 7.22 -20.80
CA LEU A 94 8.98 8.41 -21.66
C LEU A 94 7.51 8.79 -21.90
N ASN A 95 6.60 7.80 -21.87
CA ASN A 95 5.16 8.01 -22.02
C ASN A 95 4.48 8.45 -20.71
N ARG A 96 5.24 8.84 -19.68
CA ARG A 96 4.74 9.26 -18.35
C ARG A 96 3.99 8.16 -17.59
N THR A 97 4.19 6.91 -17.97
CA THR A 97 3.68 5.75 -17.23
C THR A 97 4.62 5.42 -16.08
N THR A 98 4.09 5.25 -14.86
CA THR A 98 4.90 4.89 -13.69
C THR A 98 4.69 3.43 -13.30
N TYR A 99 5.79 2.69 -13.23
CA TYR A 99 5.88 1.34 -12.71
C TYR A 99 6.37 1.37 -11.26
N TYR A 100 5.79 0.51 -10.44
CA TYR A 100 6.05 0.37 -9.01
C TYR A 100 6.67 -1.00 -8.77
N LYS A 101 7.84 -1.02 -8.14
CA LYS A 101 8.52 -2.26 -7.74
C LYS A 101 8.64 -2.29 -6.21
N VAL A 102 7.94 -3.24 -5.61
CA VAL A 102 7.92 -3.47 -4.16
C VAL A 102 9.17 -4.24 -3.74
N ASN A 103 9.77 -3.84 -2.62
CA ASN A 103 10.88 -4.58 -2.01
C ASN A 103 10.31 -5.62 -1.02
N ILE A 104 9.87 -6.76 -1.56
CA ILE A 104 9.19 -7.79 -0.77
C ILE A 104 10.09 -8.41 0.31
N GLU A 105 11.39 -8.52 0.05
CA GLU A 105 12.37 -9.10 0.98
C GLU A 105 12.44 -8.27 2.28
N LEU A 106 12.65 -6.96 2.14
CA LEU A 106 12.65 -6.03 3.27
C LEU A 106 11.32 -6.01 4.01
N ILE A 107 10.20 -6.04 3.28
CA ILE A 107 8.87 -6.04 3.91
C ILE A 107 8.67 -7.33 4.71
N ASN A 108 9.06 -8.49 4.18
CA ASN A 108 8.94 -9.76 4.89
C ASN A 108 9.83 -9.82 6.14
N GLU A 109 11.05 -9.28 6.09
CA GLU A 109 11.91 -9.14 7.26
C GLU A 109 11.21 -8.35 8.37
N LEU A 110 10.67 -7.18 8.04
CA LEU A 110 9.97 -6.31 8.99
C LEU A 110 8.66 -6.92 9.50
N LEU A 111 7.92 -7.65 8.66
CA LEU A 111 6.72 -8.36 9.08
C LEU A 111 7.06 -9.51 10.04
N ASN A 112 8.15 -10.23 9.79
CA ASN A 112 8.62 -11.28 10.69
C ASN A 112 8.98 -10.70 12.06
N GLU A 113 9.62 -9.52 12.14
CA GLU A 113 9.90 -8.87 13.42
C GLU A 113 8.62 -8.53 14.20
N ILE A 114 7.59 -8.01 13.51
CA ILE A 114 6.30 -7.70 14.12
C ILE A 114 5.65 -8.98 14.67
N TYR A 115 5.54 -10.03 13.87
CA TYR A 115 4.74 -11.20 14.25
C TYR A 115 5.50 -12.28 15.01
N ALA A 116 6.84 -12.35 14.92
CA ALA A 116 7.64 -13.25 15.75
C ALA A 116 7.70 -12.78 17.22
N SER A 117 7.60 -11.47 17.47
CA SER A 117 7.52 -10.91 18.83
C SER A 117 6.18 -11.17 19.52
N ASP A 118 5.10 -11.35 18.74
CA ASP A 118 3.77 -11.73 19.25
C ASP A 118 3.70 -13.20 19.69
N GLU A 119 4.49 -14.10 19.09
CA GLU A 119 4.52 -15.53 19.48
C GLU A 119 5.25 -15.77 20.82
N VAL A 120 6.20 -14.91 21.18
CA VAL A 120 6.93 -14.99 22.46
C VAL A 120 6.09 -14.42 23.61
N SER A 121 5.29 -13.39 23.34
CA SER A 121 4.46 -12.69 24.33
C SER A 121 3.21 -13.48 24.75
N ASN A 122 2.72 -14.41 23.91
CA ASN A 122 1.54 -15.24 24.18
C ASN A 122 1.86 -16.61 24.81
N LYS A 123 3.12 -16.86 25.19
CA LYS A 123 3.57 -18.08 25.89
C LYS A 123 3.86 -17.86 27.38
N GLY A 124 3.48 -16.71 27.94
CA GLY A 124 3.65 -16.34 29.35
C GLY A 124 2.36 -16.42 30.15
#